data_AF-A0A2M7N3Y4-F1
#
_entry.id   AF-A0A2M7N3Y4-F1
#
_cell.length_a   1.000
_cell.length_b   1.000
_cell.length_c   1.000
_cell.angle_alpha   90.00
_cell.angle_beta   90.00
_cell.angle_gamma   90.00
#
_symmetry.space_group_name_H-M   'P 1'
#
loop_
_entity.id
_entity.type
_entity.pdbx_description
1 polymer ?
#
loop_
_entity_poly.entity_id
_entity_poly.type
_entity_poly.pdbx_seq_one_letter_code
_entity_poly.pdbx_strand_id
1 'polypeptide(L)'
;MIKGSIVAIVTPMHEDGSLDLVAFRALIDFHILQGTDAIVVVGTTGEAPTVNLDEHELLISTAVKHAAKRIPIIAGTGANSTREAIELAAYSKRAGADASLTVVPYYNRPTQEGMYLHFKAIAEAVDMPHILYNVPGRTVADMNNDTVLRLAQIPNIVGIKDATGNIERGTDLLQRVPDDFAVYSGDDASTLALMLLGAQGTISVTANVAPRLMHEMCVAALQGEVARAREINFRLLGLHRKLFVEANPI
;
A
#
# COMPACT_ATOMS: atom_id res chain seq x y z
N MET A 1 -10.64 -7.47 -7.07
CA MET A 1 -9.49 -7.52 -6.15
C MET A 1 -8.25 -7.02 -6.88
N ILE A 2 -7.56 -6.03 -6.35
CA ILE A 2 -6.32 -5.47 -6.92
C ILE A 2 -5.17 -6.46 -6.61
N LYS A 3 -4.30 -6.76 -7.58
CA LYS A 3 -3.20 -7.74 -7.45
C LYS A 3 -1.96 -7.25 -8.20
N GLY A 4 -0.80 -7.88 -7.97
CA GLY A 4 0.42 -7.63 -8.73
C GLY A 4 1.35 -6.58 -8.11
N SER A 5 2.03 -5.82 -8.97
CA SER A 5 2.98 -4.78 -8.60
C SER A 5 2.27 -3.43 -8.43
N ILE A 6 2.10 -3.03 -7.17
CA ILE A 6 1.49 -1.76 -6.80
C ILE A 6 2.61 -0.82 -6.37
N VAL A 7 2.69 0.38 -6.94
CA VAL A 7 3.67 1.38 -6.51
C VAL A 7 3.16 2.16 -5.30
N ALA A 8 3.97 2.33 -4.27
CA ALA A 8 3.79 3.39 -3.28
C ALA A 8 4.44 4.66 -3.85
N ILE A 9 3.68 5.45 -4.58
CA ILE A 9 4.23 6.56 -5.38
C ILE A 9 4.71 7.69 -4.47
N VAL A 10 5.82 8.32 -4.86
CA VAL A 10 6.31 9.56 -4.24
C VAL A 10 5.39 10.75 -4.54
N THR A 11 5.51 11.81 -3.75
CA THR A 11 4.84 13.10 -3.96
C THR A 11 5.87 14.13 -4.38
N PRO A 12 6.02 14.46 -5.68
CA PRO A 12 6.97 15.47 -6.13
C PRO A 12 6.66 16.85 -5.58
N MET A 13 7.69 17.55 -5.11
CA MET A 13 7.61 18.92 -4.62
C MET A 13 8.66 19.80 -5.31
N HIS A 14 8.38 21.09 -5.41
CA HIS A 14 9.35 22.11 -5.77
C HIS A 14 10.32 22.38 -4.60
N GLU A 15 11.42 23.11 -4.86
CA GLU A 15 12.41 23.43 -3.84
C GLU A 15 11.84 24.23 -2.65
N ASP A 16 10.73 24.95 -2.86
CA ASP A 16 10.01 25.70 -1.82
C ASP A 16 9.03 24.84 -1.01
N GLY A 17 8.94 23.53 -1.31
CA GLY A 17 8.05 22.58 -0.66
C GLY A 17 6.63 22.53 -1.25
N SER A 18 6.30 23.36 -2.23
CA SER A 18 4.99 23.32 -2.88
C SER A 18 4.86 22.11 -3.82
N LEU A 19 3.65 21.57 -3.98
CA LEU A 19 3.39 20.38 -4.80
C LEU A 19 3.71 20.61 -6.29
N ASP A 20 4.53 19.74 -6.89
CA ASP A 20 4.73 19.68 -8.34
C ASP A 20 3.72 18.72 -8.99
N LEU A 21 2.52 19.23 -9.26
CA LEU A 21 1.45 18.44 -9.88
C LEU A 21 1.75 18.04 -11.33
N VAL A 22 2.66 18.74 -12.02
CA VAL A 22 3.05 18.38 -13.40
C VAL A 22 3.91 17.14 -13.37
N ALA A 23 4.94 17.11 -12.51
CA ALA A 23 5.77 15.94 -12.29
C ALA A 23 4.94 14.77 -11.74
N PHE A 24 4.01 15.02 -10.81
CA PHE A 24 3.13 13.97 -10.28
C PHE A 24 2.29 13.28 -11.37
N ARG A 25 1.68 14.06 -12.28
CA ARG A 25 0.95 13.52 -13.43
C ARG A 25 1.86 12.73 -14.37
N ALA A 26 3.08 13.21 -14.61
CA ALA A 26 4.06 12.51 -15.43
C ALA A 26 4.48 11.16 -14.82
N LEU A 27 4.63 11.08 -13.49
CA LEU A 27 4.89 9.80 -12.81
C LEU A 27 3.72 8.81 -12.96
N ILE A 28 2.47 9.29 -12.88
CA ILE A 28 1.29 8.44 -13.12
C ILE A 28 1.32 7.88 -14.56
N ASP A 29 1.58 8.71 -15.56
CA ASP A 29 1.67 8.23 -16.95
C ASP A 29 2.87 7.28 -17.15
N PHE A 30 3.99 7.51 -16.47
CA PHE A 30 5.13 6.59 -16.45
C PHE A 30 4.73 5.21 -15.91
N HIS A 31 4.01 5.14 -14.79
CA HIS A 31 3.53 3.88 -14.22
C HIS A 31 2.55 3.14 -15.14
N ILE A 32 1.61 3.86 -15.74
CA ILE A 32 0.67 3.30 -16.73
C ILE A 32 1.46 2.71 -17.91
N LEU A 33 2.41 3.46 -18.47
CA LEU A 33 3.23 3.02 -19.59
C LEU A 33 4.09 1.80 -19.23
N GLN A 34 4.64 1.76 -18.00
CA GLN A 34 5.51 0.69 -17.53
C GLN A 34 4.77 -0.55 -17.02
N GLY A 35 3.45 -0.55 -17.06
CA GLY A 35 2.61 -1.72 -16.71
C GLY A 35 2.47 -1.95 -15.21
N THR A 36 2.65 -0.92 -14.37
CA THR A 36 2.29 -1.02 -12.94
C THR A 36 0.81 -1.39 -12.80
N ASP A 37 0.48 -2.25 -11.82
CA ASP A 37 -0.86 -2.83 -11.70
C ASP A 37 -1.83 -1.96 -10.88
N ALA A 38 -1.33 -1.14 -9.95
CA ALA A 38 -2.07 -0.08 -9.25
C ALA A 38 -1.13 0.96 -8.62
N ILE A 39 -1.67 2.12 -8.23
CA ILE A 39 -0.92 3.20 -7.60
C ILE A 39 -1.50 3.50 -6.22
N VAL A 40 -0.68 3.42 -5.18
CA VAL A 40 -0.99 3.98 -3.86
C VAL A 40 -0.49 5.42 -3.80
N VAL A 41 -1.39 6.37 -3.62
CA VAL A 41 -1.11 7.81 -3.48
C VAL A 41 -1.18 8.24 -2.02
N VAL A 42 -0.40 9.26 -1.64
CA VAL A 42 -0.35 9.81 -0.27
C VAL A 42 -0.26 8.72 0.82
N GLY A 43 0.54 7.68 0.54
CA GLY A 43 0.98 6.73 1.56
C GLY A 43 2.22 7.25 2.29
N THR A 44 2.92 6.38 3.02
CA THR A 44 4.18 6.75 3.69
C THR A 44 5.26 7.24 2.72
N THR A 45 5.42 6.58 1.57
CA THR A 45 6.37 6.98 0.51
C THR A 45 5.93 8.27 -0.20
N GLY A 46 4.63 8.58 -0.20
CA GLY A 46 4.08 9.84 -0.69
C GLY A 46 4.04 10.93 0.38
N GLU A 47 4.78 10.77 1.48
CA GLU A 47 4.96 11.77 2.53
C GLU A 47 3.67 12.26 3.20
N ALA A 48 2.69 11.35 3.37
CA ALA A 48 1.41 11.67 4.01
C ALA A 48 1.50 12.50 5.33
N PRO A 49 2.49 12.28 6.22
CA PRO A 49 2.59 13.08 7.46
C PRO A 49 2.98 14.54 7.28
N THR A 50 3.49 14.96 6.13
CA THR A 50 4.02 16.32 5.89
C THR A 50 3.23 17.12 4.86
N VAL A 51 2.24 16.52 4.20
CA VAL A 51 1.24 17.26 3.41
C VAL A 51 0.06 17.64 4.31
N ASN A 52 -0.49 18.83 4.10
CA ASN A 52 -1.70 19.25 4.82
C ASN A 52 -2.96 18.59 4.22
N LEU A 53 -4.11 18.81 4.84
CA LEU A 53 -5.37 18.20 4.41
C LEU A 53 -5.76 18.60 2.96
N ASP A 54 -5.62 19.88 2.60
CA ASP A 54 -5.97 20.38 1.27
C ASP A 54 -5.05 19.76 0.20
N GLU A 55 -3.75 19.64 0.50
CA GLU A 55 -2.76 18.99 -0.36
C GLU A 55 -3.03 17.50 -0.52
N HIS A 56 -3.36 16.82 0.58
CA HIS A 56 -3.72 15.41 0.59
C HIS A 56 -4.95 15.14 -0.31
N GLU A 57 -5.99 15.96 -0.16
CA GLU A 57 -7.20 15.92 -0.98
C GLU A 57 -6.91 16.24 -2.47
N LEU A 58 -6.03 17.20 -2.73
CA LEU A 58 -5.61 17.61 -4.08
C LEU A 58 -4.83 16.51 -4.79
N LEU A 59 -3.92 15.82 -4.10
CA LEU A 59 -3.14 14.71 -4.65
C LEU A 59 -4.03 13.53 -5.03
N ILE A 60 -4.96 13.13 -4.15
CA ILE A 60 -5.90 12.04 -4.43
C ILE A 60 -6.77 12.40 -5.64
N SER A 61 -7.40 13.58 -5.63
CA SER A 61 -8.28 13.97 -6.74
C SER A 61 -7.54 14.15 -8.05
N THR A 62 -6.30 14.65 -8.02
CA THR A 62 -5.43 14.74 -9.20
C THR A 62 -5.11 13.35 -9.74
N ALA A 63 -4.74 12.41 -8.88
CA ALA A 63 -4.40 11.06 -9.30
C ALA A 63 -5.58 10.33 -9.92
N VAL A 64 -6.76 10.37 -9.28
CA VAL A 64 -7.98 9.73 -9.80
C VAL A 64 -8.38 10.33 -11.14
N LYS A 65 -8.42 11.67 -11.25
CA LYS A 65 -8.79 12.37 -12.49
C LYS A 65 -7.80 12.06 -13.61
N HIS A 66 -6.50 12.14 -13.33
CA HIS A 66 -5.45 11.94 -14.32
C HIS A 66 -5.38 10.49 -14.76
N ALA A 67 -5.44 9.53 -13.83
CA ALA A 67 -5.47 8.10 -14.16
C ALA A 67 -6.66 7.74 -15.06
N ALA A 68 -7.80 8.41 -14.90
CA ALA A 68 -8.97 8.26 -15.77
C ALA A 68 -9.38 6.79 -15.96
N LYS A 69 -9.35 6.01 -14.86
CA LYS A 69 -9.64 4.56 -14.81
C LYS A 69 -8.72 3.66 -15.64
N ARG A 70 -7.60 4.18 -16.18
CA ARG A 70 -6.57 3.39 -16.87
C ARG A 70 -5.77 2.49 -15.93
N ILE A 71 -5.72 2.85 -14.64
CA ILE A 71 -5.05 2.12 -13.57
C ILE A 71 -5.81 2.35 -12.25
N PRO A 72 -5.96 1.34 -11.38
CA PRO A 72 -6.58 1.52 -10.08
C PRO A 72 -5.77 2.48 -9.19
N ILE A 73 -6.48 3.36 -8.48
CA ILE A 73 -5.91 4.28 -7.50
C ILE A 73 -6.34 3.87 -6.10
N ILE A 74 -5.35 3.67 -5.22
CA ILE A 74 -5.52 3.39 -3.80
C ILE A 74 -5.10 4.64 -3.04
N ALA A 75 -6.00 5.23 -2.25
CA ALA A 75 -5.68 6.42 -1.45
C ALA A 75 -5.11 6.01 -0.09
N GLY A 76 -4.00 6.61 0.35
CA GLY A 76 -3.59 6.57 1.75
C GLY A 76 -4.60 7.34 2.60
N THR A 77 -5.14 6.72 3.64
CA THR A 77 -6.18 7.32 4.51
C THR A 77 -5.95 7.01 5.98
N GLY A 78 -4.74 6.55 6.32
CA GLY A 78 -4.39 6.19 7.68
C GLY A 78 -4.11 7.42 8.53
N ALA A 79 -4.71 7.45 9.72
CA ALA A 79 -4.43 8.43 10.75
C ALA A 79 -4.41 7.74 12.12
N ASN A 80 -3.76 8.33 13.11
CA ASN A 80 -3.79 7.80 14.47
C ASN A 80 -5.06 8.19 15.26
N SER A 81 -5.93 9.01 14.65
CA SER A 81 -7.27 9.36 15.10
C SER A 81 -8.33 8.67 14.24
N THR A 82 -9.25 7.92 14.84
CA THR A 82 -10.32 7.24 14.10
C THR A 82 -11.21 8.21 13.33
N ARG A 83 -11.52 9.37 13.92
CA ARG A 83 -12.37 10.38 13.25
C ARG A 83 -11.69 10.92 11.99
N GLU A 84 -10.40 11.23 12.09
CA GLU A 84 -9.61 11.73 10.96
C GLU A 84 -9.49 10.69 9.85
N ALA A 85 -9.25 9.43 10.19
CA ALA A 85 -9.20 8.34 9.22
C ALA A 85 -10.55 8.17 8.47
N ILE A 86 -11.68 8.34 9.16
CA ILE A 86 -13.02 8.35 8.54
C ILE A 86 -13.17 9.52 7.57
N GLU A 87 -12.74 10.73 7.95
CA GLU A 87 -12.82 11.93 7.10
C GLU A 87 -12.01 11.75 5.81
N LEU A 88 -10.76 11.26 5.92
CA LEU A 88 -9.87 10.98 4.79
C LEU A 88 -10.42 9.87 3.88
N ALA A 89 -10.95 8.79 4.45
CA ALA A 89 -11.59 7.71 3.69
C ALA A 89 -12.86 8.20 2.97
N ALA A 90 -13.69 8.99 3.64
CA ALA A 90 -14.91 9.53 3.06
C ALA A 90 -14.60 10.47 1.88
N TYR A 91 -13.57 11.33 2.00
CA TYR A 91 -13.11 12.13 0.88
C TYR A 91 -12.60 11.24 -0.26
N SER A 92 -11.76 10.26 0.02
CA SER A 92 -11.19 9.36 -0.98
C SER A 92 -12.27 8.63 -1.80
N LYS A 93 -13.33 8.15 -1.15
CA LYS A 93 -14.51 7.58 -1.82
C LYS A 93 -15.18 8.60 -2.74
N ARG A 94 -15.43 9.83 -2.26
CA ARG A 94 -16.05 10.90 -3.07
C ARG A 94 -15.19 11.30 -4.28
N ALA A 95 -13.86 11.31 -4.11
CA ALA A 95 -12.92 11.62 -5.17
C ALA A 95 -12.85 10.53 -6.25
N GLY A 96 -13.29 9.30 -5.95
CA GLY A 96 -13.37 8.18 -6.89
C GLY A 96 -12.19 7.20 -6.82
N ALA A 97 -11.44 7.18 -5.70
CA ALA A 97 -10.43 6.17 -5.44
C ALA A 97 -11.07 4.77 -5.40
N ASP A 98 -10.34 3.76 -5.88
CA ASP A 98 -10.85 2.39 -6.02
C ASP A 98 -10.71 1.58 -4.72
N ALA A 99 -9.76 1.96 -3.85
CA ALA A 99 -9.61 1.45 -2.51
C ALA A 99 -8.90 2.48 -1.60
N SER A 100 -8.85 2.20 -0.30
CA SER A 100 -8.02 2.95 0.66
C SER A 100 -6.96 2.05 1.28
N LEU A 101 -5.81 2.62 1.64
CA LEU A 101 -4.77 1.99 2.46
C LEU A 101 -4.68 2.71 3.81
N THR A 102 -5.05 2.02 4.88
CA THR A 102 -5.10 2.61 6.23
C THR A 102 -4.06 1.95 7.13
N VAL A 103 -3.07 2.74 7.56
CA VAL A 103 -2.01 2.28 8.49
C VAL A 103 -2.54 2.13 9.91
N VAL A 104 -2.00 1.16 10.66
CA VAL A 104 -2.20 1.05 12.11
C VAL A 104 -1.91 2.39 12.79
N PRO A 105 -2.77 2.85 13.74
CA PRO A 105 -2.53 4.08 14.48
C PRO A 105 -1.13 4.13 15.08
N TYR A 106 -0.36 5.12 14.64
CA TYR A 106 1.02 5.34 15.05
C TYR A 106 1.08 6.26 16.27
N TYR A 107 2.20 6.19 16.99
CA TYR A 107 2.52 6.99 18.19
C TYR A 107 1.69 6.65 19.44
N ASN A 108 0.36 6.65 19.36
CA ASN A 108 -0.54 6.47 20.51
C ASN A 108 -0.70 5.01 20.99
N ARG A 109 -0.15 4.03 20.26
CA ARG A 109 -0.02 2.61 20.66
C ARG A 109 -1.33 1.97 21.15
N PRO A 110 -2.38 1.87 20.30
CA PRO A 110 -3.62 1.22 20.71
C PRO A 110 -3.40 -0.26 21.03
N THR A 111 -4.28 -0.83 21.85
CA THR A 111 -4.35 -2.29 22.06
C THR A 111 -4.88 -3.00 20.80
N GLN A 112 -4.78 -4.33 20.73
CA GLN A 112 -5.36 -5.12 19.63
C GLN A 112 -6.87 -4.85 19.47
N GLU A 113 -7.60 -4.74 20.59
CA GLU A 113 -9.03 -4.39 20.55
C GLU A 113 -9.25 -2.96 20.06
N GLY A 114 -8.39 -2.01 20.47
CA GLY A 114 -8.42 -0.65 19.96
C GLY A 114 -8.19 -0.59 18.45
N MET A 115 -7.25 -1.38 17.92
CA MET A 115 -7.04 -1.51 16.47
C MET A 115 -8.27 -2.08 15.78
N TYR A 116 -8.84 -3.18 16.30
CA TYR A 116 -10.06 -3.78 15.75
C TYR A 116 -11.20 -2.76 15.66
N LEU A 117 -11.49 -2.04 16.75
CA LEU A 117 -12.55 -1.03 16.79
C LEU A 117 -12.27 0.16 15.86
N HIS A 118 -11.02 0.58 15.74
CA HIS A 118 -10.60 1.65 14.83
C HIS A 118 -10.91 1.29 13.36
N PHE A 119 -10.43 0.14 12.89
CA PHE A 119 -10.66 -0.28 11.51
C PHE A 119 -12.11 -0.63 11.23
N LYS A 120 -12.81 -1.25 12.19
CA LYS A 120 -14.25 -1.51 12.08
C LYS A 120 -15.05 -0.21 11.90
N ALA A 121 -14.78 0.80 12.71
CA ALA A 121 -15.48 2.09 12.62
C ALA A 121 -15.27 2.78 11.27
N ILE A 122 -14.05 2.69 10.70
CA ILE A 122 -13.76 3.22 9.36
C ILE A 122 -14.57 2.47 8.30
N ALA A 123 -14.51 1.14 8.33
CA ALA A 123 -15.19 0.27 7.37
C ALA A 123 -16.73 0.41 7.42
N GLU A 124 -17.32 0.61 8.60
CA GLU A 124 -18.76 0.85 8.75
C GLU A 124 -19.17 2.26 8.29
N ALA A 125 -18.29 3.26 8.43
CA ALA A 125 -18.59 4.64 8.06
C ALA A 125 -18.45 4.91 6.55
N VAL A 126 -17.55 4.19 5.87
CA VAL A 126 -17.23 4.44 4.46
C VAL A 126 -17.31 3.14 3.67
N ASP A 127 -18.35 3.01 2.86
CA ASP A 127 -18.55 1.83 2.02
C ASP A 127 -17.62 1.84 0.78
N MET A 128 -16.33 1.52 0.98
CA MET A 128 -15.35 1.29 -0.09
C MET A 128 -14.39 0.17 0.32
N PRO A 129 -13.64 -0.43 -0.63
CA PRO A 129 -12.62 -1.41 -0.27
C PRO A 129 -11.50 -0.79 0.59
N HIS A 130 -11.27 -1.36 1.77
CA HIS A 130 -10.21 -0.97 2.69
C HIS A 130 -9.12 -2.03 2.75
N ILE A 131 -7.87 -1.58 2.66
CA ILE A 131 -6.66 -2.38 2.82
C ILE A 131 -6.01 -1.92 4.12
N LEU A 132 -5.82 -2.85 5.05
CA LEU A 132 -5.10 -2.63 6.30
C LEU A 132 -3.60 -2.44 6.00
N TYR A 133 -2.87 -1.71 6.85
CA TYR A 133 -1.42 -1.61 6.71
C TYR A 133 -0.70 -1.74 8.06
N ASN A 134 0.04 -2.85 8.23
CA ASN A 134 0.87 -3.13 9.39
C ASN A 134 2.35 -2.84 9.09
N VAL A 135 2.97 -1.96 9.87
CA VAL A 135 4.40 -1.58 9.76
C VAL A 135 4.97 -1.19 11.15
N PRO A 136 5.16 -2.16 12.06
CA PRO A 136 5.49 -1.90 13.46
C PRO A 136 6.78 -1.09 13.66
N GLY A 137 7.75 -1.20 12.75
CA GLY A 137 8.97 -0.40 12.76
C GLY A 137 8.76 1.11 12.62
N ARG A 138 7.58 1.55 12.18
CA ARG A 138 7.19 2.98 12.10
C ARG A 138 6.04 3.33 13.04
N THR A 139 5.09 2.43 13.25
CA THR A 139 3.88 2.71 14.03
C THR A 139 4.07 2.54 15.54
N VAL A 140 5.15 1.87 15.96
CA VAL A 140 5.40 1.42 17.35
C VAL A 140 4.29 0.53 17.92
N ALA A 141 3.45 -0.04 17.05
CA ALA A 141 2.37 -0.97 17.38
C ALA A 141 2.22 -2.01 16.27
N ASP A 142 2.26 -3.30 16.63
CA ASP A 142 2.12 -4.43 15.70
C ASP A 142 0.69 -4.98 15.78
N MET A 143 -0.02 -5.05 14.65
CA MET A 143 -1.32 -5.72 14.57
C MET A 143 -1.10 -7.22 14.44
N ASN A 144 -1.67 -8.05 15.31
CA ASN A 144 -1.45 -9.50 15.25
C ASN A 144 -2.34 -10.15 14.18
N ASN A 145 -1.94 -11.31 13.64
CA ASN A 145 -2.73 -12.08 12.66
C ASN A 145 -4.16 -12.36 13.15
N ASP A 146 -4.36 -12.66 14.44
CA ASP A 146 -5.71 -12.87 15.01
C ASP A 146 -6.62 -11.64 14.87
N THR A 147 -6.06 -10.44 15.01
CA THR A 147 -6.79 -9.18 14.80
C THR A 147 -7.10 -8.98 13.32
N VAL A 148 -6.15 -9.30 12.43
CA VAL A 148 -6.37 -9.28 10.98
C VAL A 148 -7.52 -10.21 10.59
N LEU A 149 -7.56 -11.43 11.13
CA LEU A 149 -8.60 -12.41 10.83
C LEU A 149 -9.98 -11.99 11.30
N ARG A 150 -10.08 -11.32 12.46
CA ARG A 150 -11.32 -10.69 12.92
C ARG A 150 -11.78 -9.58 11.98
N LEU A 151 -10.85 -8.76 11.48
CA LEU A 151 -11.13 -7.68 10.54
C LEU A 151 -11.50 -8.20 9.15
N ALA A 152 -10.92 -9.31 8.70
CA ALA A 152 -11.23 -9.97 7.44
C ALA A 152 -12.68 -10.48 7.35
N GLN A 153 -13.39 -10.58 8.48
CA GLN A 153 -14.83 -10.90 8.49
C GLN A 153 -15.72 -9.69 8.12
N ILE A 154 -15.15 -8.49 8.01
CA ILE A 154 -15.88 -7.27 7.64
C ILE A 154 -15.85 -7.15 6.11
N PRO A 155 -17.01 -7.17 5.40
CA PRO A 155 -17.05 -7.40 3.95
C PRO A 155 -16.23 -6.45 3.07
N ASN A 156 -16.05 -5.20 3.50
CA ASN A 156 -15.30 -4.20 2.76
C ASN A 156 -13.86 -4.02 3.24
N ILE A 157 -13.36 -4.83 4.19
CA ILE A 157 -11.94 -4.95 4.49
C ILE A 157 -11.36 -6.09 3.64
N VAL A 158 -10.76 -5.73 2.51
CA VAL A 158 -10.45 -6.66 1.41
C VAL A 158 -9.01 -7.15 1.40
N GLY A 159 -8.18 -6.68 2.33
CA GLY A 159 -6.80 -7.14 2.42
C GLY A 159 -5.93 -6.41 3.45
N ILE A 160 -4.66 -6.78 3.46
CA ILE A 160 -3.62 -6.20 4.30
C ILE A 160 -2.30 -6.07 3.54
N LYS A 161 -1.63 -4.92 3.71
CA LYS A 161 -0.21 -4.73 3.47
C LYS A 161 0.54 -5.05 4.75
N ASP A 162 1.34 -6.12 4.76
CA ASP A 162 2.21 -6.45 5.89
C ASP A 162 3.66 -6.12 5.53
N ALA A 163 4.24 -5.14 6.22
CA ALA A 163 5.61 -4.68 6.01
C ALA A 163 6.58 -5.16 7.10
N THR A 164 6.28 -6.29 7.76
CA THR A 164 7.20 -6.85 8.77
C THR A 164 8.42 -7.52 8.13
N GLY A 165 8.29 -7.99 6.88
CA GLY A 165 9.27 -8.85 6.23
C GLY A 165 9.40 -10.24 6.86
N ASN A 166 8.53 -10.58 7.81
CA ASN A 166 8.52 -11.87 8.48
C ASN A 166 7.71 -12.89 7.66
N ILE A 167 8.43 -13.76 6.95
CA ILE A 167 7.85 -14.81 6.11
C ILE A 167 7.05 -15.84 6.93
N GLU A 168 7.47 -16.18 8.14
CA GLU A 168 6.73 -17.15 8.97
C GLU A 168 5.35 -16.60 9.35
N ARG A 169 5.32 -15.36 9.85
CA ARG A 169 4.07 -14.63 10.14
C ARG A 169 3.18 -14.49 8.91
N GLY A 170 3.78 -14.16 7.76
CA GLY A 170 3.06 -14.05 6.50
C GLY A 170 2.47 -15.39 6.02
N THR A 171 3.20 -16.49 6.24
CA THR A 171 2.74 -17.86 5.93
C THR A 171 1.57 -18.27 6.81
N ASP A 172 1.64 -18.02 8.12
CA ASP A 172 0.51 -18.26 9.05
C ASP A 172 -0.73 -17.48 8.61
N LEU A 173 -0.56 -16.21 8.23
CA LEU A 173 -1.67 -15.39 7.79
C LEU A 173 -2.29 -15.93 6.50
N LEU A 174 -1.48 -16.22 5.49
CA LEU A 174 -1.93 -16.78 4.20
C LEU A 174 -2.69 -18.10 4.36
N GLN A 175 -2.31 -18.93 5.34
CA GLN A 175 -3.01 -20.18 5.63
C GLN A 175 -4.41 -19.96 6.22
N ARG A 176 -4.64 -18.84 6.91
CA ARG A 176 -5.80 -18.63 7.78
C ARG A 176 -6.80 -17.61 7.22
N VAL A 177 -6.37 -16.71 6.35
CA VAL A 177 -7.25 -15.70 5.74
C VAL A 177 -8.27 -16.34 4.79
N PRO A 178 -9.45 -15.74 4.61
CA PRO A 178 -10.39 -16.13 3.56
C PRO A 178 -9.79 -16.01 2.16
N ASP A 179 -10.28 -16.82 1.21
CA ASP A 179 -9.80 -16.84 -0.19
C ASP A 179 -9.96 -15.48 -0.91
N ASP A 180 -10.92 -14.66 -0.47
CA ASP A 180 -11.23 -13.34 -1.00
C ASP A 180 -10.54 -12.18 -0.24
N PHE A 181 -9.62 -12.49 0.67
CA PHE A 181 -8.81 -11.50 1.39
C PHE A 181 -7.38 -11.45 0.85
N ALA A 182 -6.94 -10.29 0.37
CA ALA A 182 -5.62 -10.13 -0.23
C ALA A 182 -4.52 -9.85 0.82
N VAL A 183 -3.41 -10.55 0.72
CA VAL A 183 -2.17 -10.24 1.45
C VAL A 183 -1.17 -9.63 0.47
N TYR A 184 -0.67 -8.45 0.79
CA TYR A 184 0.36 -7.74 0.03
C TYR A 184 1.63 -7.64 0.86
N SER A 185 2.77 -7.90 0.23
CA SER A 185 4.04 -7.53 0.85
C SER A 185 4.16 -6.00 0.93
N GLY A 186 4.58 -5.50 2.08
CA GLY A 186 5.05 -4.13 2.26
C GLY A 186 6.57 -4.02 2.41
N ASP A 187 7.30 -5.12 2.25
CA ASP A 187 8.75 -5.20 2.26
C ASP A 187 9.27 -5.73 0.91
N ASP A 188 10.05 -4.91 0.20
CA ASP A 188 10.50 -5.24 -1.15
C ASP A 188 11.43 -6.45 -1.16
N ALA A 189 12.32 -6.58 -0.17
CA ALA A 189 13.33 -7.64 -0.13
C ALA A 189 12.73 -9.04 0.06
N SER A 190 11.61 -9.16 0.77
CA SER A 190 10.89 -10.41 1.02
C SER A 190 9.69 -10.64 0.09
N THR A 191 9.37 -9.67 -0.79
CA THR A 191 8.19 -9.72 -1.67
C THR A 191 8.10 -11.02 -2.46
N LEU A 192 9.17 -11.43 -3.16
CA LEU A 192 9.14 -12.64 -3.97
C LEU A 192 8.79 -13.87 -3.14
N ALA A 193 9.41 -14.02 -1.97
CA ALA A 193 9.18 -15.18 -1.11
C ALA A 193 7.73 -15.26 -0.64
N LEU A 194 7.14 -14.12 -0.22
CA LEU A 194 5.76 -14.08 0.22
C LEU A 194 4.76 -14.35 -0.93
N MET A 195 5.02 -13.81 -2.13
CA MET A 195 4.19 -14.07 -3.31
C MET A 195 4.23 -15.54 -3.74
N LEU A 196 5.39 -16.19 -3.67
CA LEU A 196 5.51 -17.63 -3.96
C LEU A 196 4.76 -18.52 -2.95
N LEU A 197 4.43 -18.00 -1.77
CA LEU A 197 3.60 -18.66 -0.77
C LEU A 197 2.10 -18.39 -0.94
N GLY A 198 1.71 -17.49 -1.84
CA GLY A 198 0.31 -17.22 -2.18
C GLY A 198 -0.14 -15.77 -2.00
N ALA A 199 0.73 -14.84 -1.58
CA ALA A 199 0.37 -13.43 -1.52
C ALA A 199 0.04 -12.85 -2.90
N GLN A 200 -0.96 -11.97 -2.94
CA GLN A 200 -1.55 -11.48 -4.19
C GLN A 200 -0.75 -10.34 -4.83
N GLY A 201 0.26 -9.79 -4.15
CA GLY A 201 1.09 -8.74 -4.72
C GLY A 201 2.00 -8.06 -3.70
N THR A 202 2.44 -6.86 -4.07
CA THR A 202 3.30 -6.00 -3.27
C THR A 202 2.88 -4.54 -3.40
N ILE A 203 3.04 -3.76 -2.34
CA ILE A 203 2.95 -2.30 -2.36
C ILE A 203 4.37 -1.77 -2.13
N SER A 204 5.05 -1.47 -3.23
CA SER A 204 6.51 -1.42 -3.37
C SER A 204 7.08 0.00 -3.45
N VAL A 205 8.25 0.18 -2.85
CA VAL A 205 9.08 1.39 -3.03
C VAL A 205 9.90 1.26 -4.32
N THR A 206 10.52 0.11 -4.54
CA THR A 206 11.34 -0.22 -5.71
C THR A 206 10.60 0.01 -7.03
N ALA A 207 9.28 -0.19 -7.03
CA ALA A 207 8.44 0.08 -8.20
C ALA A 207 8.49 1.53 -8.69
N ASN A 208 8.85 2.53 -7.86
CA ASN A 208 9.01 3.92 -8.32
C ASN A 208 10.08 4.06 -9.42
N VAL A 209 11.18 3.30 -9.31
CA VAL A 209 12.35 3.44 -10.20
C VAL A 209 12.54 2.25 -11.15
N ALA A 210 11.94 1.10 -10.84
CA ALA A 210 12.00 -0.10 -11.68
C ALA A 210 10.61 -0.76 -11.88
N PRO A 211 9.57 -0.01 -12.29
CA PRO A 211 8.19 -0.51 -12.34
C PRO A 211 8.00 -1.72 -13.26
N ARG A 212 8.62 -1.71 -14.46
CA ARG A 212 8.52 -2.84 -15.40
C ARG A 212 9.05 -4.14 -14.82
N LEU A 213 10.22 -4.08 -14.19
CA LEU A 213 10.84 -5.27 -13.59
C LEU A 213 10.05 -5.75 -12.37
N MET A 214 9.54 -4.85 -11.53
CA MET A 214 8.66 -5.22 -10.43
C MET A 214 7.38 -5.90 -10.93
N HIS A 215 6.74 -5.35 -11.97
CA HIS A 215 5.58 -5.95 -12.62
C HIS A 215 5.89 -7.34 -13.18
N GLU A 216 6.95 -7.49 -13.99
CA GLU A 216 7.35 -8.78 -14.57
C GLU A 216 7.68 -9.82 -13.49
N MET A 217 8.32 -9.42 -12.38
CA MET A 217 8.58 -10.30 -11.24
C MET A 217 7.27 -10.77 -10.59
N CYS A 218 6.34 -9.85 -10.34
CA CYS A 218 5.04 -10.16 -9.75
C CYS A 218 4.20 -11.07 -10.67
N VAL A 219 4.17 -10.82 -11.97
CA VAL A 219 3.48 -11.66 -12.96
C VAL A 219 4.06 -13.07 -12.96
N ALA A 220 5.39 -13.20 -13.06
CA ALA A 220 6.07 -14.50 -13.03
C ALA A 220 5.78 -15.26 -11.73
N ALA A 221 5.80 -14.58 -10.58
CA ALA A 221 5.48 -15.20 -9.29
C ALA A 221 4.03 -15.70 -9.23
N LEU A 222 3.05 -14.89 -9.68
CA LEU A 222 1.63 -15.26 -9.71
C LEU A 222 1.33 -16.41 -10.69
N GLN A 223 2.14 -16.59 -11.73
CA GLN A 223 2.05 -17.68 -12.70
C GLN A 223 2.81 -18.94 -12.27
N GLY A 224 3.52 -18.92 -11.14
CA GLY A 224 4.33 -20.04 -10.67
C GLY A 224 5.65 -20.21 -11.44
N GLU A 225 6.09 -19.21 -12.20
CA GLU A 225 7.35 -19.21 -12.95
C GLU A 225 8.55 -18.88 -12.04
N VAL A 226 8.80 -19.75 -11.05
CA VAL A 226 9.75 -19.51 -9.95
C VAL A 226 11.14 -19.10 -10.45
N ALA A 227 11.66 -19.77 -11.48
CA ALA A 227 12.99 -19.47 -12.01
C ALA A 227 13.09 -18.05 -12.59
N ARG A 228 12.07 -17.62 -13.32
CA ARG A 228 11.99 -16.29 -13.94
C ARG A 228 11.80 -15.21 -12.89
N ALA A 229 10.87 -15.40 -11.97
CA ALA A 229 10.62 -14.45 -10.88
C ALA A 229 11.89 -14.22 -10.03
N ARG A 230 12.62 -15.30 -9.72
CA ARG A 230 13.89 -15.23 -8.99
C ARG A 230 15.00 -14.50 -9.75
N GLU A 231 15.14 -14.74 -11.05
CA GLU A 231 16.11 -14.03 -11.90
C GLU A 231 15.88 -12.51 -11.84
N ILE A 232 14.63 -12.07 -11.97
CA ILE A 232 14.27 -10.65 -11.92
C ILE A 232 14.52 -10.08 -10.51
N ASN A 233 14.10 -10.79 -9.46
CA ASN A 233 14.35 -10.38 -8.08
C ASN A 233 15.85 -10.19 -7.77
N PHE A 234 16.72 -11.04 -8.31
CA PHE A 234 18.18 -10.86 -8.16
C PHE A 234 18.70 -9.59 -8.82
N ARG A 235 18.13 -9.20 -9.97
CA ARG A 235 18.46 -7.92 -10.61
C ARG A 235 17.99 -6.73 -9.78
N LEU A 236 16.85 -6.86 -9.08
CA LEU A 236 16.25 -5.81 -8.26
C LEU A 236 16.84 -5.71 -6.85
N LEU A 237 17.51 -6.76 -6.35
CA LEU A 237 18.01 -6.85 -4.97
C LEU A 237 18.86 -5.66 -4.52
N GLY A 238 19.65 -5.08 -5.43
CA GLY A 238 20.40 -3.86 -5.16
C GLY A 238 19.50 -2.68 -4.76
N LEU A 239 18.41 -2.47 -5.51
CA LEU A 239 17.44 -1.41 -5.24
C LEU A 239 16.67 -1.68 -3.95
N HIS A 240 16.20 -2.91 -3.74
CA HIS A 240 15.48 -3.31 -2.51
C HIS A 240 16.25 -2.97 -1.23
N ARG A 241 17.58 -2.98 -1.28
CA ARG A 241 18.44 -2.63 -0.14
C ARG A 241 18.79 -1.16 -0.10
N LYS A 242 19.10 -0.56 -1.25
CA LYS A 242 19.68 0.79 -1.31
C LYS A 242 18.65 1.92 -1.25
N LEU A 243 17.38 1.65 -1.59
CA LEU A 243 16.28 2.60 -1.38
C LEU A 243 15.87 2.75 0.10
N PHE A 244 16.57 2.08 1.01
CA PHE A 244 16.36 2.14 2.46
C PHE A 244 17.67 2.38 3.23
N VAL A 245 18.68 2.98 2.56
CA VAL A 245 19.92 3.40 3.23
C VAL A 245 19.66 4.50 4.25
N GLU A 246 18.69 5.36 3.96
CA GLU A 246 18.02 6.27 4.89
C GLU A 246 16.53 5.89 4.97
N ALA A 247 15.78 6.60 5.82
CA ALA A 247 14.37 6.34 5.99
C ALA A 247 13.60 6.76 4.72
N ASN A 248 13.17 5.80 3.91
CA ASN A 248 12.27 6.06 2.77
C ASN A 248 11.11 6.99 3.18
N PRO A 249 10.78 8.03 2.39
CA PRO A 249 11.28 8.34 1.04
C PRO A 249 12.48 9.32 0.97
N ILE A 250 13.15 9.59 2.10
CA ILE A 250 14.28 10.53 2.22
C ILE A 250 15.52 9.99 1.49
#